data_AF-A0AAW2J1V3-F1
#
_entry.id   AF-A0AAW2J1V3-F1
#
_cell.length_a   1.000
_cell.length_b   1.000
_cell.length_c   1.000
_cell.angle_alpha   90.00
_cell.angle_beta   90.00
_cell.angle_gamma   90.00
#
_symmetry.space_group_name_H-M   'P 1'
#
loop_
_entity.id
_entity.type
_entity.pdbx_description
1 polymer ?
#
loop_
_entity_poly.entity_id
_entity_poly.type
_entity_poly.pdbx_seq_one_letter_code
_entity_poly.pdbx_strand_id
1 'polypeptide(L)'
;MSQVYEGYERQYCELSANLSRKCNSAAALPDGEKKKQEVSELQAGLDDADVLIRKMDLEARSLQPSLKATLLAKLREYKSDLNKLKREVKKLAMPNQPGHEELLESGMAGMHETQGKPESCPGDRRARRINPRRFASAT
;
A
#
# COMPACT_ATOMS: atom_id res chain seq x y z
N MET A 1 14.93 19.42 5.11
CA MET A 1 14.08 18.58 4.25
C MET A 1 13.99 19.21 2.87
N SER A 2 13.42 18.53 1.87
CA SER A 2 13.15 19.18 0.57
C SER A 2 11.98 20.15 0.72
N GLN A 3 12.12 21.35 0.16
CA GLN A 3 11.06 22.37 0.15
C GLN A 3 9.77 21.85 -0.50
N VAL A 4 9.92 20.96 -1.50
CA VAL A 4 8.81 20.33 -2.21
C VAL A 4 8.05 19.37 -1.28
N TYR A 5 8.76 18.52 -0.53
CA TYR A 5 8.15 17.62 0.45
C TYR A 5 7.39 18.40 1.53
N GLU A 6 8.00 19.46 2.07
CA GLU A 6 7.39 20.31 3.10
C GLU A 6 6.16 21.08 2.60
N GLY A 7 6.11 21.40 1.30
CA GLY A 7 4.93 21.96 0.66
C GLY A 7 3.78 20.97 0.61
N TYR A 8 4.05 19.74 0.16
CA TYR A 8 3.05 18.68 0.10
C TYR A 8 2.58 18.23 1.48
N GLU A 9 3.49 18.13 2.47
CA GLU A 9 3.14 17.76 3.84
C GLU A 9 2.18 18.79 4.46
N ARG A 10 2.42 20.09 4.23
CA ARG A 10 1.50 21.15 4.69
C ARG A 10 0.12 21.03 4.05
N GLN A 11 0.07 20.83 2.74
CA GLN A 11 -1.20 20.63 2.01
C GLN A 11 -1.96 19.42 2.53
N TYR A 12 -1.27 18.30 2.76
CA TYR A 12 -1.87 17.08 3.31
C TYR A 12 -2.43 17.33 4.71
N CYS A 13 -1.67 17.96 5.61
CA CYS A 13 -2.12 18.25 6.97
C CYS A 13 -3.36 19.15 6.99
N GLU A 14 -3.39 20.19 6.15
CA GLU A 14 -4.54 21.08 6.03
C GLU A 14 -5.77 20.32 5.50
N LEU A 15 -5.59 19.54 4.43
CA LEU A 15 -6.65 18.74 3.82
C LEU A 15 -7.19 17.70 4.80
N SER A 16 -6.33 16.96 5.50
CA SER A 16 -6.72 15.97 6.51
C SER A 16 -7.50 16.61 7.67
N ALA A 17 -7.08 17.79 8.14
CA ALA A 17 -7.80 18.52 9.18
C ALA A 17 -9.18 19.00 8.67
N ASN A 18 -9.27 19.44 7.42
CA ASN A 18 -10.53 19.83 6.79
C ASN A 18 -11.48 18.64 6.65
N LEU A 19 -10.98 17.52 6.11
CA LEU A 19 -11.73 16.26 5.95
C LEU A 19 -12.26 15.74 7.28
N SER A 20 -11.44 15.76 8.35
CA SER A 20 -11.88 15.33 9.68
C SER A 20 -13.04 16.18 10.22
N ARG A 21 -12.95 17.52 10.09
CA ARG A 21 -14.04 18.44 10.50
C ARG A 21 -15.31 18.23 9.67
N LYS A 22 -15.18 18.11 8.35
CA LYS A 22 -16.30 17.84 7.44
C LYS A 22 -16.93 16.48 7.73
N CYS A 23 -16.14 15.44 8.02
CA CYS A 23 -16.62 14.11 8.37
C CYS A 23 -17.47 14.14 9.65
N ASN A 24 -17.00 14.83 10.70
CA ASN A 24 -17.78 14.99 11.94
C ASN A 24 -19.08 15.77 11.71
N SER A 25 -19.02 16.81 10.87
CA SER A 25 -20.20 17.61 10.51
C SER A 25 -21.21 16.78 9.72
N ALA A 26 -20.76 16.02 8.73
CA ALA A 26 -21.57 15.11 7.91
C ALA A 26 -22.16 13.95 8.73
N ALA A 27 -21.46 13.49 9.76
CA ALA A 27 -21.96 12.47 10.69
C ALA A 27 -23.14 12.98 11.55
N ALA A 28 -23.18 14.27 11.85
CA ALA A 28 -24.27 14.90 12.60
C ALA A 28 -25.47 15.28 11.73
N LEU A 29 -25.32 15.29 10.39
CA LEU A 29 -26.41 15.58 9.48
C LEU A 29 -27.38 14.39 9.37
N PRO A 30 -28.70 14.66 9.32
CA PRO A 30 -29.67 13.62 9.00
C PRO A 30 -29.46 13.10 7.58
N ASP A 31 -29.81 11.85 7.36
CA ASP A 31 -29.75 11.23 6.04
C ASP A 31 -30.63 12.00 5.04
N GLY A 32 -30.00 12.48 3.97
CA GLY A 32 -30.63 13.33 2.96
C GLY A 32 -29.63 13.84 1.92
N GLU A 33 -30.12 14.62 0.95
CA GLU A 33 -29.30 15.13 -0.16
C GLU A 33 -28.08 15.93 0.32
N LYS A 34 -28.22 16.71 1.39
CA LYS A 34 -27.12 17.48 2.00
C LYS A 34 -26.00 16.58 2.50
N LYS A 35 -26.33 15.49 3.22
CA LYS A 35 -25.34 14.53 3.71
C LYS A 35 -24.65 13.82 2.54
N LYS A 36 -25.41 13.45 1.50
CA LYS A 36 -24.86 12.81 0.30
C LYS A 36 -23.87 13.73 -0.44
N GLN A 37 -24.21 15.01 -0.57
CA GLN A 37 -23.32 16.03 -1.14
C GLN A 37 -22.01 16.13 -0.34
N GLU A 38 -22.09 16.29 0.98
CA GLU A 38 -20.91 16.37 1.85
C GLU A 38 -20.04 15.10 1.75
N VAL A 39 -20.67 13.92 1.69
CA VAL A 39 -19.97 12.64 1.54
C VAL A 39 -19.23 12.56 0.19
N SER A 40 -19.81 13.05 -0.90
CA SER A 40 -19.13 13.11 -2.21
C SER A 40 -17.95 14.08 -2.20
N GLU A 41 -18.08 15.24 -1.55
CA GLU A 41 -16.94 16.16 -1.37
C GLU A 41 -15.84 15.54 -0.52
N LEU A 42 -16.21 14.82 0.56
CA LEU A 42 -15.26 14.09 1.39
C LEU A 42 -14.52 13.01 0.57
N GLN A 43 -15.22 12.27 -0.29
CA GLN A 43 -14.60 11.28 -1.17
C GLN A 43 -13.59 11.92 -2.12
N ALA A 44 -13.95 13.02 -2.79
CA ALA A 44 -13.04 13.75 -3.66
C ALA A 44 -11.79 14.25 -2.91
N GLY A 45 -11.96 14.84 -1.71
CA GLY A 45 -10.82 15.27 -0.91
C GLY A 45 -9.95 14.12 -0.38
N LEU A 46 -10.53 12.94 -0.12
CA LEU A 46 -9.76 11.74 0.24
C LEU A 46 -8.90 11.23 -0.91
N ASP A 47 -9.37 11.37 -2.16
CA ASP A 47 -8.59 11.05 -3.36
C ASP A 47 -7.45 12.06 -3.57
N ASP A 48 -7.71 13.36 -3.36
CA ASP A 48 -6.68 14.39 -3.40
C ASP A 48 -5.59 14.17 -2.34
N ALA A 49 -5.97 13.77 -1.13
CA ALA A 49 -5.05 13.41 -0.07
C ALA A 49 -4.21 12.17 -0.43
N ASP A 50 -4.79 11.18 -1.11
CA ASP A 50 -4.06 10.00 -1.61
C ASP A 50 -3.00 10.41 -2.64
N VAL A 51 -3.36 11.32 -3.56
CA VAL A 51 -2.43 11.89 -4.55
C VAL A 51 -1.28 12.63 -3.87
N LEU A 52 -1.54 13.42 -2.82
CA LEU A 52 -0.50 14.10 -2.05
C LEU A 52 0.46 13.11 -1.38
N ILE A 53 -0.06 12.06 -0.75
CA ILE A 53 0.76 10.99 -0.17
C ILE A 53 1.65 10.35 -1.24
N ARG A 54 1.14 10.09 -2.45
CA ARG A 54 1.95 9.53 -3.56
C ARG A 54 3.05 10.49 -4.01
N LYS A 55 2.76 11.80 -4.12
CA LYS A 55 3.76 12.83 -4.45
C LYS A 55 4.86 12.89 -3.39
N MET A 56 4.49 12.87 -2.11
CA MET A 56 5.43 12.82 -1.00
C MET A 56 6.28 11.54 -0.99
N ASP A 57 5.73 10.39 -1.37
CA ASP A 57 6.46 9.12 -1.48
C ASP A 57 7.55 9.19 -2.56
N LEU A 58 7.24 9.77 -3.72
CA LEU A 58 8.20 9.99 -4.79
C LEU A 58 9.32 10.95 -4.37
N GLU A 59 8.97 12.06 -3.73
CA GLU A 59 9.94 13.02 -3.22
C GLU A 59 10.80 12.42 -2.11
N ALA A 60 10.23 11.65 -1.19
CA ALA A 60 11.00 11.00 -0.11
C ALA A 60 12.01 9.98 -0.66
N ARG A 61 11.71 9.33 -1.80
CA ARG A 61 12.60 8.36 -2.44
C ARG A 61 13.82 8.98 -3.10
N SER A 62 13.76 10.25 -3.50
CA SER A 62 14.89 10.96 -4.11
C SER A 62 15.87 11.53 -3.06
N LEU A 63 15.49 11.54 -1.78
CA LEU A 63 16.30 12.05 -0.69
C LEU A 63 17.35 11.04 -0.19
N GLN A 64 18.28 11.55 0.63
CA GLN A 64 19.33 10.75 1.26
C GLN A 64 18.75 9.62 2.13
N PRO A 65 19.43 8.46 2.23
CA PRO A 65 18.92 7.28 2.95
C PRO A 65 18.52 7.53 4.41
N SER A 66 19.26 8.40 5.10
CA SER A 66 19.00 8.79 6.49
C SER A 66 17.64 9.47 6.68
N LEU A 67 17.28 10.40 5.78
CA LEU A 67 16.00 11.10 5.83
C LEU A 67 14.87 10.25 5.26
N LYS A 68 15.15 9.49 4.20
CA LYS A 68 14.19 8.61 3.53
C LYS A 68 13.52 7.64 4.51
N ALA A 69 14.29 6.97 5.37
CA ALA A 69 13.74 6.00 6.32
C ALA A 69 12.69 6.64 7.24
N THR A 70 13.01 7.81 7.80
CA THR A 70 12.10 8.56 8.68
C THR A 70 10.85 9.03 7.96
N LEU A 71 10.98 9.53 6.72
CA LEU A 71 9.83 9.99 5.94
C LEU A 71 8.92 8.85 5.50
N LEU A 72 9.48 7.70 5.14
CA LEU A 72 8.70 6.52 4.79
C LEU A 72 7.93 5.98 6.00
N ALA A 73 8.48 6.07 7.21
CA ALA A 73 7.74 5.75 8.44
C ALA A 73 6.52 6.66 8.61
N LYS A 74 6.72 7.98 8.54
CA LYS A 74 5.61 8.96 8.58
C LYS A 74 4.55 8.70 7.50
N LEU A 75 4.96 8.41 6.27
CA LEU A 75 4.03 8.12 5.17
C LEU A 75 3.17 6.88 5.44
N ARG A 76 3.67 5.88 6.17
CA ARG A 76 2.87 4.71 6.56
C ARG A 76 1.80 5.07 7.58
N GLU A 77 2.10 5.98 8.49
CA GLU A 77 1.12 6.52 9.44
C GLU A 77 0.04 7.32 8.70
N TYR A 78 0.43 8.27 7.85
CA TYR A 78 -0.51 9.05 7.04
C TYR A 78 -1.42 8.16 6.17
N LYS A 79 -0.87 7.12 5.51
CA LYS A 79 -1.68 6.12 4.77
C LYS A 79 -2.67 5.40 5.68
N SER A 80 -2.25 5.03 6.88
CA SER A 80 -3.11 4.32 7.85
C SER A 80 -4.24 5.21 8.35
N ASP A 81 -3.97 6.47 8.67
CA ASP A 81 -4.97 7.44 9.12
C ASP A 81 -5.95 7.80 8.00
N LEU A 82 -5.45 8.00 6.77
CA LEU A 82 -6.31 8.21 5.62
C LEU A 82 -7.24 7.01 5.37
N ASN A 83 -6.74 5.78 5.54
CA ASN A 83 -7.56 4.57 5.44
C ASN A 83 -8.61 4.44 6.58
N LYS A 84 -8.36 5.02 7.77
CA LYS A 84 -9.40 5.11 8.81
C LYS A 84 -10.49 6.09 8.36
N LEU A 85 -10.12 7.29 7.92
CA LEU A 85 -11.07 8.30 7.42
C LEU A 85 -11.90 7.79 6.23
N LYS A 86 -11.26 7.11 5.25
CA LYS A 86 -11.97 6.49 4.12
C LYS A 86 -13.06 5.49 4.58
N ARG A 87 -12.79 4.71 5.62
CA ARG A 87 -13.77 3.76 6.19
C ARG A 87 -14.93 4.49 6.88
N GLU A 88 -14.64 5.53 7.65
CA GLU A 88 -15.68 6.34 8.30
C GLU A 88 -16.58 7.02 7.27
N VAL A 89 -16.02 7.65 6.23
CA VAL A 89 -16.81 8.28 5.15
C VAL A 89 -17.65 7.26 4.38
N LYS A 90 -17.15 6.04 4.15
CA LYS A 90 -17.96 4.96 3.54
C LYS A 90 -19.16 4.56 4.38
N LYS A 91 -19.02 4.51 5.72
CA LYS A 91 -20.16 4.26 6.63
C LYS A 91 -21.20 5.37 6.54
N LEU A 92 -20.76 6.63 6.41
CA LEU A 92 -21.67 7.77 6.23
C LEU A 92 -22.41 7.73 4.88
N ALA A 93 -21.80 7.17 3.84
CA ALA A 93 -22.40 7.04 2.51
C ALA A 93 -23.54 5.99 2.46
N MET A 94 -23.48 4.98 3.32
CA MET A 94 -24.37 3.79 3.29
C MET A 94 -25.10 3.64 4.63
N PRO A 95 -26.20 4.37 4.88
CA PRO A 95 -26.84 4.41 6.21
C PRO A 95 -27.63 3.15 6.63
N ASN A 96 -27.55 2.01 5.93
CA ASN A 96 -28.32 0.82 6.35
C ASN A 96 -27.79 -0.54 5.85
N GLN A 97 -26.51 -0.88 6.07
CA GLN A 97 -26.06 -2.27 5.86
C GLN A 97 -25.09 -2.75 6.94
N PRO A 98 -25.54 -3.58 7.90
CA PRO A 98 -24.66 -4.49 8.61
C PRO A 98 -24.21 -5.56 7.60
N GLY A 99 -22.98 -5.46 7.09
CA GLY A 99 -22.41 -6.50 6.21
C GLY A 99 -21.51 -6.02 5.05
N HIS A 100 -21.27 -4.71 4.87
CA HIS A 100 -20.38 -4.24 3.80
C HIS A 100 -18.86 -4.30 4.18
N GLU A 101 -18.48 -5.26 5.03
CA GLU A 101 -17.07 -5.51 5.36
C GLU A 101 -16.34 -6.38 4.33
N GLU A 102 -17.05 -7.05 3.40
CA GLU A 102 -16.43 -8.07 2.55
C GLU A 102 -16.08 -7.63 1.11
N LEU A 103 -16.65 -6.55 0.57
CA LEU A 103 -16.62 -6.32 -0.90
C LEU A 103 -15.52 -5.38 -1.43
N LEU A 104 -14.38 -5.22 -0.75
CA LEU A 104 -13.24 -4.50 -1.36
C LEU A 104 -11.85 -5.09 -1.03
N GLU A 105 -11.78 -6.21 -0.31
CA GLU A 105 -10.52 -6.89 -0.01
C GLU A 105 -10.30 -8.09 -0.92
N SER A 106 -10.20 -7.87 -2.23
CA SER A 106 -9.50 -8.81 -3.10
C SER A 106 -8.94 -8.09 -4.32
N GLY A 107 -7.87 -7.34 -4.07
CA GLY A 107 -7.06 -6.67 -5.08
C GLY A 107 -5.56 -6.80 -4.80
N MET A 108 -5.14 -7.85 -4.08
CA MET A 108 -3.74 -8.28 -3.94
C MET A 108 -3.69 -9.81 -3.80
N ALA A 109 -4.03 -10.52 -4.88
CA ALA A 109 -3.36 -11.79 -5.17
C ALA A 109 -2.08 -11.47 -5.95
N GLY A 110 -1.11 -10.89 -5.26
CA GLY A 110 0.28 -11.01 -5.70
C GLY A 110 0.78 -12.32 -5.13
N MET A 111 1.00 -13.33 -5.96
CA MET A 111 2.03 -14.36 -5.78
C MET A 111 1.91 -15.43 -6.87
N HIS A 112 3.05 -15.62 -7.58
CA HIS A 112 3.46 -16.82 -8.29
C HIS A 112 3.15 -16.94 -9.80
N GLU A 113 4.01 -16.33 -10.62
CA GLU A 113 4.47 -16.98 -11.85
C GLU A 113 5.95 -16.65 -12.09
N THR A 114 6.81 -17.08 -11.16
CA THR A 114 8.16 -17.49 -11.54
C THR A 114 8.01 -18.78 -12.32
N GLN A 115 7.88 -18.68 -13.64
CA GLN A 115 7.95 -19.81 -14.55
C GLN A 115 9.39 -20.32 -14.60
N GLY A 116 9.79 -20.99 -13.52
CA GLY A 116 10.93 -21.90 -13.48
C GLY A 116 10.56 -23.12 -14.30
N LYS A 117 10.96 -23.10 -15.56
CA LYS A 117 10.81 -24.17 -16.54
C LYS A 117 11.60 -25.42 -16.08
N PRO A 118 10.98 -26.57 -15.80
CA PRO A 118 11.70 -27.84 -15.75
C PRO A 118 11.84 -28.36 -17.19
N GLU A 119 12.83 -27.84 -17.92
CA GLU A 119 13.26 -28.45 -19.18
C GLU A 119 14.12 -29.67 -18.85
N SER A 120 13.45 -30.82 -18.71
CA SER A 120 14.13 -32.13 -18.66
C SER A 120 14.55 -32.51 -20.07
N CYS A 121 15.79 -32.18 -20.45
CA CYS A 121 16.43 -32.76 -21.62
C CYS A 121 16.68 -34.27 -21.41
N PRO A 122 16.28 -35.14 -22.33
CA PRO A 122 16.57 -36.57 -22.24
C PRO A 122 17.95 -36.87 -22.83
N GLY A 123 18.69 -37.73 -22.13
CA GLY A 123 19.73 -38.56 -22.74
C GLY A 123 21.16 -38.04 -22.62
N ASP A 124 21.86 -38.54 -21.61
CA ASP A 124 23.26 -38.94 -21.80
C ASP A 124 23.66 -40.02 -20.78
N ARG A 125 23.53 -41.29 -21.19
CA ARG A 125 24.15 -42.42 -20.50
C ARG A 125 25.65 -42.37 -20.76
N ARG A 126 26.38 -41.54 -20.01
CA ARG A 126 27.84 -41.63 -20.02
C ARG A 126 28.30 -42.72 -19.06
N ALA A 127 28.76 -43.80 -19.70
CA ALA A 127 29.28 -45.01 -19.10
C ALA A 127 30.32 -44.73 -18.00
N ARG A 128 30.19 -45.48 -16.90
CA ARG A 128 31.26 -45.66 -15.91
C ARG A 128 32.48 -46.25 -16.60
N ARG A 129 33.56 -45.48 -16.67
CA ARG A 129 34.91 -45.99 -16.76
C ARG A 129 35.77 -45.16 -15.83
N ILE A 130 36.33 -45.83 -14.83
CA ILE A 130 37.76 -45.89 -14.50
C ILE A 130 37.90 -46.23 -13.01
N ASN A 131 38.36 -47.44 -12.80
CA ASN A 131 38.98 -47.94 -11.57
C ASN A 131 40.43 -47.44 -11.54
N PRO A 132 40.93 -46.93 -10.41
CA PRO A 132 42.33 -47.12 -10.08
C PRO A 132 42.52 -47.68 -8.67
N ARG A 133 42.82 -48.97 -8.66
CA ARG A 133 43.77 -49.68 -7.80
C ARG A 133 44.80 -48.81 -7.03
N ARG A 134 45.07 -49.26 -5.79
CA ARG A 134 46.23 -49.00 -4.89
C ARG A 134 46.13 -47.67 -4.11
N PHE A 135 46.27 -47.62 -2.79
CA PHE A 135 47.34 -48.19 -1.96
C PHE A 135 46.81 -48.42 -0.54
N ALA A 136 47.01 -49.62 0.02
CA ALA A 136 46.97 -49.82 1.47
C ALA A 136 48.19 -50.66 1.82
N SER A 137 49.20 -50.00 2.37
CA SER A 137 50.37 -50.60 2.99
C SER A 137 49.99 -51.02 4.41
N ALA A 138 50.20 -52.29 4.75
CA ALA A 138 50.16 -52.77 6.12
C ALA A 138 51.47 -53.49 6.39
N THR A 139 52.02 -53.19 7.59
CA THR A 139 53.27 -53.68 8.21
C THR A 139 54.60 -53.22 7.61
#